data_AF-A0A4Y9SH10-F1
#
_entry.id   AF-A0A4Y9SH10-F1
#
_cell.length_a   1.000
_cell.length_b   1.000
_cell.length_c   1.000
_cell.angle_alpha   90.00
_cell.angle_beta   90.00
_cell.angle_gamma   90.00
#
_symmetry.space_group_name_H-M   'P 1'
#
loop_
_entity.id
_entity.type
_entity.pdbx_description
1 polymer ?
#
loop_
_entity_poly.entity_id
_entity_poly.type
_entity_poly.pdbx_seq_one_letter_code
_entity_poly.pdbx_strand_id
1 'polypeptide(L)'
;MLTALLIAAAAATSSVPSTPVRDCGAVTVPQSGGDYTDPQAADRLKVVEAYHFTADVESLRHGASGPLGGDLGYTLEHFPNHHRALAALVRLSIREQNPRPHGARYSTECYFDRALRFSAADTQVRRVYADFLLATRRDEDALAQLEKVIASDPNDARSHYNAGLLCVRKKDWARAAAHASEAYRLGFPLPGLRNKLADAGHPLPAVTVKPKEDGEAARPLPAVAAKPKEEAEAARGAEAPPDLQE
;
A
#
# COMPACT_ATOMS: atom_id res chain seq x y z
N MET A 1 41.40 -52.68 13.84
CA MET A 1 40.05 -52.12 13.70
C MET A 1 40.11 -50.64 14.07
N LEU A 2 40.11 -49.76 13.07
CA LEU A 2 40.09 -48.30 13.26
C LEU A 2 38.65 -47.81 13.07
N THR A 3 38.05 -47.26 14.12
CA THR A 3 36.71 -46.67 14.10
C THR A 3 36.80 -45.22 13.64
N ALA A 4 36.22 -44.91 12.47
CA ALA A 4 36.12 -43.56 11.95
C ALA A 4 34.94 -42.83 12.60
N LEU A 5 35.21 -41.68 13.23
CA LEU A 5 34.21 -40.83 13.87
C LEU A 5 33.70 -39.80 12.84
N LEU A 6 32.46 -39.95 12.39
CA LEU A 6 31.75 -38.99 11.54
C LEU A 6 31.19 -37.87 12.41
N ILE A 7 31.72 -36.66 12.25
CA ILE A 7 31.18 -35.44 12.87
C ILE A 7 30.17 -34.83 11.89
N ALA A 8 28.88 -34.92 12.21
CA ALA A 8 27.82 -34.23 11.50
C ALA A 8 27.76 -32.75 11.94
N ALA A 9 28.10 -31.83 11.04
CA ALA A 9 27.95 -30.41 11.26
C ALA A 9 26.48 -30.00 11.01
N ALA A 10 25.73 -29.73 12.07
CA ALA A 10 24.39 -29.15 11.98
C ALA A 10 24.51 -27.67 11.58
N ALA A 11 24.04 -27.33 10.37
CA ALA A 11 23.93 -25.95 9.93
C ALA A 11 22.77 -25.27 10.69
N ALA A 12 23.11 -24.45 11.68
CA ALA A 12 22.14 -23.59 12.37
C ALA A 12 21.67 -22.49 11.40
N THR A 13 20.40 -22.54 11.02
CA THR A 13 19.74 -21.47 10.26
C THR A 13 19.35 -20.36 11.22
N SER A 14 20.12 -19.27 11.20
CA SER A 14 19.80 -18.06 11.95
C SER A 14 18.60 -17.37 11.31
N SER A 15 17.40 -17.63 11.83
CA SER A 15 16.26 -16.75 11.57
C SER A 15 16.48 -15.46 12.35
N VAL A 16 16.60 -14.33 11.65
CA VAL A 16 16.62 -13.03 12.30
C VAL A 16 15.19 -12.77 12.80
N PRO A 17 14.95 -12.67 14.11
CA PRO A 17 13.63 -12.35 14.63
C PRO A 17 13.28 -10.93 14.17
N SER A 18 12.12 -10.78 13.52
CA SER A 18 11.49 -9.48 13.29
C SER A 18 11.30 -8.80 14.65
N THR A 19 12.08 -7.77 14.93
CA THR A 19 11.97 -7.03 16.19
C THR A 19 10.56 -6.45 16.31
N PRO A 20 9.83 -6.71 17.40
CA PRO A 20 8.52 -6.11 17.61
C PRO A 20 8.69 -4.59 17.60
N VAL A 21 7.77 -3.88 16.93
CA VAL A 21 7.78 -2.42 16.87
C VAL A 21 7.65 -1.90 18.30
N ARG A 22 8.78 -1.47 18.87
CA ARG A 22 8.80 -0.92 20.23
C ARG A 22 7.95 0.36 20.22
N ASP A 23 6.99 0.42 21.12
CA ASP A 23 6.17 1.60 21.43
C ASP A 23 5.03 1.97 20.43
N CYS A 24 4.21 0.99 20.03
CA CYS A 24 3.01 1.22 19.20
C CYS A 24 1.68 1.43 19.93
N GLY A 25 1.70 1.41 21.26
CA GLY A 25 0.55 1.65 22.12
C GLY A 25 -0.70 0.78 21.85
N ALA A 26 -1.76 1.08 22.59
CA ALA A 26 -3.08 0.51 22.33
C ALA A 26 -3.68 1.08 21.03
N VAL A 27 -4.43 0.25 20.30
CA VAL A 27 -5.26 0.71 19.18
C VAL A 27 -6.60 1.12 19.75
N THR A 28 -6.80 2.43 19.86
CA THR A 28 -8.09 3.05 20.18
C THR A 28 -8.51 3.89 18.99
N VAL A 29 -9.73 3.67 18.48
CA VAL A 29 -10.30 4.42 17.37
C VAL A 29 -11.35 5.39 17.95
N PRO A 30 -11.21 6.71 17.73
CA PRO A 30 -12.20 7.69 18.18
C PRO A 30 -13.58 7.45 17.54
N GLN A 31 -14.64 8.02 18.15
CA GLN A 31 -15.99 7.95 17.59
C GLN A 31 -16.12 8.60 16.20
N SER A 32 -15.23 9.55 15.88
CA SER A 32 -15.08 10.17 14.56
C SER A 32 -14.40 9.25 13.52
N GLY A 33 -13.96 8.06 13.92
CA GLY A 33 -13.27 7.09 13.08
C GLY A 33 -14.08 5.83 12.78
N GLY A 34 -13.43 4.83 12.20
CA GLY A 34 -14.05 3.54 11.91
C GLY A 34 -13.20 2.64 11.02
N ASP A 35 -13.85 1.60 10.50
CA ASP A 35 -13.27 0.74 9.47
C ASP A 35 -13.45 1.39 8.10
N TYR A 36 -12.36 1.56 7.37
CA TYR A 36 -12.32 2.16 6.03
C TYR A 36 -13.16 1.39 5.00
N THR A 37 -13.41 0.11 5.24
CA THR A 37 -14.18 -0.77 4.35
C THR A 37 -15.64 -0.91 4.77
N ASP A 38 -16.02 -0.35 5.92
CA ASP A 38 -17.39 -0.41 6.43
C ASP A 38 -18.23 0.77 5.90
N PRO A 39 -19.30 0.52 5.12
CA PRO A 39 -20.19 1.58 4.65
C PRO A 39 -20.81 2.43 5.76
N GLN A 40 -20.96 1.90 6.98
CA GLN A 40 -21.50 2.65 8.12
C GLN A 40 -20.54 3.73 8.64
N ALA A 41 -19.28 3.69 8.24
CA ALA A 41 -18.29 4.71 8.56
C ALA A 41 -18.19 5.81 7.49
N ALA A 42 -18.92 5.71 6.37
CA ALA A 42 -18.76 6.56 5.20
C ALA A 42 -18.89 8.07 5.48
N ASP A 43 -19.86 8.48 6.30
CA ASP A 43 -20.03 9.92 6.60
C ASP A 43 -18.91 10.47 7.47
N ARG A 44 -18.39 9.66 8.40
CA ARG A 44 -17.23 10.02 9.21
C ARG A 44 -15.95 10.04 8.37
N LEU A 45 -15.82 9.08 7.45
CA LEU A 45 -14.71 9.02 6.50
C LEU A 45 -14.65 10.27 5.64
N LYS A 46 -15.79 10.71 5.09
CA LYS A 46 -15.87 11.95 4.29
C LYS A 46 -15.37 13.16 5.07
N VAL A 47 -15.71 13.29 6.35
CA VAL A 47 -15.23 14.40 7.19
C VAL A 47 -13.71 14.32 7.36
N VAL A 48 -13.18 13.16 7.73
CA VAL A 48 -11.73 13.00 7.92
C VAL A 48 -10.97 13.27 6.61
N GLU A 49 -11.42 12.73 5.48
CA GLU A 49 -10.76 12.96 4.18
C GLU A 49 -10.83 14.43 3.75
N ALA A 50 -11.94 15.12 4.02
CA ALA A 50 -12.11 16.54 3.67
C ALA A 50 -11.11 17.47 4.36
N TYR A 51 -10.68 17.16 5.58
CA TYR A 51 -9.79 18.02 6.38
C TYR A 51 -8.36 17.51 6.51
N HIS A 52 -8.12 16.20 6.36
CA HIS A 52 -6.82 15.58 6.62
C HIS A 52 -6.33 14.62 5.53
N PHE A 53 -7.15 14.29 4.53
CA PHE A 53 -6.72 13.45 3.40
C PHE A 53 -7.20 14.01 2.06
N THR A 54 -6.93 15.30 1.85
CA THR A 54 -7.24 16.00 0.61
C THR A 54 -6.38 15.47 -0.55
N ALA A 55 -6.71 15.88 -1.78
CA ALA A 55 -5.92 15.53 -2.96
C ALA A 55 -4.45 16.01 -2.86
N ASP A 56 -4.18 17.11 -2.18
CA ASP A 56 -2.81 17.60 -1.94
C ASP A 56 -2.06 16.72 -0.94
N VAL A 57 -2.74 16.26 0.12
CA VAL A 57 -2.16 15.34 1.10
C VAL A 57 -1.88 13.98 0.46
N GLU A 58 -2.84 13.40 -0.26
CA GLU A 58 -2.67 12.09 -0.90
C GLU A 58 -1.52 12.08 -1.92
N SER A 59 -1.40 13.16 -2.69
CA SER A 59 -0.32 13.33 -3.68
C SER A 59 0.98 13.89 -3.08
N LEU A 60 1.01 14.11 -1.77
CA LEU A 60 2.14 14.62 -1.01
C LEU A 60 2.65 16.00 -1.47
N ARG A 61 1.80 16.86 -2.02
CA ARG A 61 2.15 18.23 -2.45
C ARG A 61 2.27 19.18 -1.27
N HIS A 62 1.25 19.24 -0.43
CA HIS A 62 1.19 20.08 0.77
C HIS A 62 0.22 19.46 1.79
N GLY A 63 0.42 19.75 3.08
CA GLY A 63 -0.54 19.33 4.11
C GLY A 63 -1.79 20.20 4.11
N ALA A 64 -2.90 19.66 4.60
CA ALA A 64 -4.16 20.38 4.73
C ALA A 64 -4.24 21.18 6.04
N SER A 65 -3.73 20.62 7.15
CA SER A 65 -3.80 21.25 8.47
C SER A 65 -2.44 21.39 9.16
N GLY A 66 -1.36 20.90 8.55
CA GLY A 66 -0.01 20.96 9.09
C GLY A 66 0.99 20.23 8.21
N PRO A 67 2.03 19.59 8.79
CA PRO A 67 2.92 18.72 8.03
C PRO A 67 2.16 17.53 7.43
N LEU A 68 2.60 17.06 6.26
CA LEU A 68 2.01 15.88 5.59
C LEU A 68 1.95 14.64 6.49
N GLY A 69 3.00 14.39 7.30
CA GLY A 69 2.99 13.27 8.24
C GLY A 69 1.92 13.42 9.33
N GLY A 70 1.59 14.65 9.73
CA GLY A 70 0.54 14.94 10.71
C GLY A 70 -0.86 14.66 10.17
N ASP A 71 -1.15 15.12 8.94
CA ASP A 71 -2.44 14.88 8.28
C ASP A 71 -2.68 13.39 7.96
N LEU A 72 -1.65 12.72 7.43
CA LEU A 72 -1.70 11.27 7.23
C LEU A 72 -1.85 10.53 8.56
N GLY A 73 -1.14 10.98 9.60
CA GLY A 73 -1.22 10.41 10.94
C GLY A 73 -2.62 10.55 11.54
N TYR A 74 -3.22 11.74 11.46
CA TYR A 74 -4.59 11.98 11.91
C TYR A 74 -5.58 11.04 11.21
N THR A 75 -5.46 10.93 9.89
CA THR A 75 -6.30 10.05 9.07
C THR A 75 -6.18 8.60 9.54
N LEU A 76 -4.97 8.11 9.78
CA LEU A 76 -4.70 6.73 10.21
C LEU A 76 -5.00 6.46 11.69
N GLU A 77 -5.08 7.48 12.52
CA GLU A 77 -5.55 7.35 13.90
C GLU A 77 -7.07 7.22 13.98
N HIS A 78 -7.80 7.76 13.01
CA HIS A 78 -9.26 7.64 12.88
C HIS A 78 -9.68 6.44 12.03
N PHE A 79 -8.92 6.12 10.98
CA PHE A 79 -9.17 5.00 10.08
C PHE A 79 -7.88 4.18 9.93
N PRO A 80 -7.56 3.28 10.88
CA PRO A 80 -6.30 2.55 10.88
C PRO A 80 -6.05 1.75 9.61
N ASN A 81 -7.10 1.19 9.01
CA ASN A 81 -7.01 0.47 7.73
C ASN A 81 -7.27 1.35 6.50
N HIS A 82 -7.08 2.67 6.57
CA HIS A 82 -7.26 3.54 5.41
C HIS A 82 -6.19 3.29 4.34
N HIS A 83 -6.54 2.53 3.30
CA HIS A 83 -5.58 2.01 2.32
C HIS A 83 -4.79 3.10 1.60
N ARG A 84 -5.48 4.16 1.16
CA ARG A 84 -4.86 5.28 0.44
C ARG A 84 -3.90 6.09 1.33
N ALA A 85 -4.29 6.37 2.57
CA ALA A 85 -3.43 7.07 3.52
C ALA A 85 -2.19 6.25 3.91
N LEU A 86 -2.32 4.93 4.11
CA LEU A 86 -1.16 4.04 4.32
C LEU A 86 -0.23 4.08 3.11
N ALA A 87 -0.76 4.01 1.89
CA ALA A 87 0.06 4.07 0.67
C ALA A 87 0.76 5.44 0.50
N ALA A 88 0.08 6.54 0.84
CA ALA A 88 0.68 7.87 0.85
C ALA A 88 1.77 7.99 1.92
N LEU A 89 1.56 7.44 3.12
CA LEU A 89 2.55 7.42 4.18
C LEU A 89 3.82 6.66 3.79
N VAL A 90 3.69 5.52 3.10
CA VAL A 90 4.84 4.79 2.53
C VAL A 90 5.64 5.66 1.58
N ARG A 91 4.96 6.33 0.63
CA ARG A 91 5.64 7.23 -0.32
C ARG A 91 6.34 8.38 0.40
N LEU A 92 5.71 8.93 1.43
CA LEU A 92 6.28 10.00 2.24
C LEU A 92 7.52 9.54 3.01
N SER A 93 7.46 8.38 3.68
CA SER A 93 8.59 7.85 4.46
C SER A 93 9.80 7.56 3.59
N ILE A 94 9.59 7.09 2.36
CA ILE A 94 10.66 6.85 1.39
C ILE A 94 11.22 8.18 0.88
N ARG A 95 10.36 9.15 0.53
CA ARG A 95 10.78 10.47 0.06
C ARG A 95 11.64 11.20 1.08
N GLU A 96 11.26 11.13 2.35
CA GLU A 96 11.97 11.78 3.46
C GLU A 96 13.12 10.93 4.01
N GLN A 97 13.25 9.67 3.59
CA GLN A 97 14.15 8.67 4.18
C GLN A 97 14.01 8.59 5.71
N ASN A 98 12.78 8.76 6.18
CA ASN A 98 12.46 8.85 7.59
C ASN A 98 11.35 7.84 7.94
N PRO A 99 11.65 6.79 8.72
CA PRO A 99 10.67 5.80 9.12
C PRO A 99 9.48 6.38 9.89
N ARG A 100 9.64 7.54 10.53
CA ARG A 100 8.56 8.34 11.13
C ARG A 100 8.53 9.71 10.45
N PRO A 101 7.81 9.86 9.32
CA PRO A 101 7.75 11.10 8.55
C PRO A 101 7.52 12.35 9.40
N HIS A 102 8.03 13.49 8.94
CA HIS A 102 7.91 14.74 9.69
C HIS A 102 6.44 15.06 10.02
N GLY A 103 6.16 15.29 11.31
CA GLY A 103 4.82 15.54 11.85
C GLY A 103 3.99 14.28 12.14
N ALA A 104 4.40 13.10 11.67
CA ALA A 104 3.71 11.85 11.99
C ALA A 104 3.96 11.45 13.46
N ARG A 105 2.90 11.02 14.14
CA ARG A 105 2.97 10.57 15.53
C ARG A 105 3.75 9.27 15.67
N TYR A 106 3.44 8.31 14.80
CA TYR A 106 4.03 6.97 14.82
C TYR A 106 4.90 6.71 13.59
N SER A 107 5.78 5.72 13.68
CA SER A 107 6.51 5.24 12.51
C SER A 107 5.55 4.57 11.50
N THR A 108 5.99 4.49 10.25
CA THR A 108 5.26 3.84 9.16
C THR A 108 4.95 2.37 9.49
N GLU A 109 5.95 1.64 10.00
CA GLU A 109 5.78 0.28 10.50
C GLU A 109 4.72 0.19 11.61
N CYS A 110 4.71 1.19 12.51
CA CYS A 110 3.76 1.22 13.61
C CYS A 110 2.32 1.48 13.14
N TYR A 111 2.12 2.32 12.12
CA TYR A 111 0.80 2.47 11.51
C TYR A 111 0.31 1.16 10.87
N PHE A 112 1.19 0.36 10.25
CA PHE A 112 0.82 -0.97 9.75
C PHE A 112 0.50 -1.97 10.87
N ASP A 113 1.28 -2.00 11.95
CA ASP A 113 0.97 -2.83 13.13
C ASP A 113 -0.43 -2.48 13.68
N ARG A 114 -0.72 -1.19 13.83
CA ARG A 114 -2.02 -0.70 14.29
C ARG A 114 -3.14 -1.08 13.32
N ALA A 115 -2.93 -0.91 12.02
CA ALA A 115 -3.89 -1.28 10.98
C ALA A 115 -4.23 -2.79 11.01
N LEU A 116 -3.21 -3.64 11.13
CA LEU A 116 -3.38 -5.10 11.16
C LEU A 116 -3.95 -5.63 12.48
N ARG A 117 -3.71 -4.94 13.60
CA ARG A 117 -4.41 -5.24 14.88
C ARG A 117 -5.87 -4.80 14.85
N PHE A 118 -6.17 -3.69 14.16
CA PHE A 118 -7.52 -3.19 13.99
C PHE A 118 -8.35 -4.09 13.05
N SER A 119 -7.82 -4.42 11.87
CA SER A 119 -8.48 -5.26 10.88
C SER A 119 -7.49 -6.28 10.28
N ALA A 120 -7.40 -7.44 10.95
CA ALA A 120 -6.44 -8.49 10.57
C ALA A 120 -6.78 -9.19 9.24
N ALA A 121 -8.06 -9.13 8.84
CA ALA A 121 -8.60 -9.75 7.63
C ALA A 121 -8.49 -8.83 6.40
N ASP A 122 -8.13 -7.56 6.57
CA ASP A 122 -7.97 -6.62 5.48
C ASP A 122 -6.71 -6.94 4.66
N THR A 123 -6.89 -7.67 3.57
CA THR A 123 -5.82 -8.08 2.65
C THR A 123 -5.19 -6.88 1.94
N GLN A 124 -5.94 -5.80 1.76
CA GLN A 124 -5.45 -4.60 1.11
C GLN A 124 -4.43 -3.87 1.99
N VAL A 125 -4.63 -3.82 3.31
CA VAL A 125 -3.60 -3.35 4.26
C VAL A 125 -2.34 -4.20 4.16
N ARG A 126 -2.45 -5.53 4.15
CA ARG A 126 -1.28 -6.43 4.04
C ARG A 126 -0.51 -6.22 2.75
N ARG A 127 -1.20 -5.98 1.63
CA ARG A 127 -0.54 -5.69 0.36
C ARG A 127 0.24 -4.38 0.39
N VAL A 128 -0.37 -3.32 0.92
CA VAL A 128 0.31 -2.02 1.07
C VAL A 128 1.49 -2.14 2.05
N TYR A 129 1.38 -2.99 3.07
CA TYR A 129 2.48 -3.28 3.97
C TYR A 129 3.63 -4.03 3.27
N ALA A 130 3.32 -5.01 2.43
CA ALA A 130 4.32 -5.68 1.59
C ALA A 130 5.03 -4.68 0.66
N ASP A 131 4.32 -3.70 0.08
CA ASP A 131 4.91 -2.65 -0.74
C ASP A 131 5.91 -1.79 0.08
N PHE A 132 5.59 -1.47 1.34
CA PHE A 132 6.53 -0.80 2.26
C PHE A 132 7.79 -1.63 2.54
N LEU A 133 7.61 -2.92 2.85
CA LEU A 133 8.70 -3.84 3.15
C LEU A 133 9.61 -4.05 1.93
N LEU A 134 9.03 -4.12 0.72
CA LEU A 134 9.77 -4.14 -0.54
C LEU A 134 10.59 -2.86 -0.74
N ALA A 135 9.99 -1.69 -0.55
CA ALA A 135 10.66 -0.39 -0.70
C ALA A 135 11.82 -0.21 0.30
N THR A 136 11.72 -0.85 1.47
CA THR A 136 12.73 -0.83 2.53
C THR A 136 13.65 -2.06 2.54
N ARG A 137 13.65 -2.86 1.47
CA ARG A 137 14.54 -4.03 1.26
C ARG A 137 14.39 -5.15 2.29
N ARG A 138 13.23 -5.27 2.94
CA ARG A 138 12.86 -6.35 3.87
C ARG A 138 12.16 -7.48 3.13
N ASP A 139 12.91 -8.14 2.26
CA ASP A 139 12.39 -9.10 1.28
C ASP A 139 11.67 -10.31 1.91
N GLU A 140 12.21 -10.87 2.99
CA GLU A 140 11.59 -12.02 3.67
C GLU A 140 10.25 -11.65 4.32
N ASP A 141 10.21 -10.51 5.00
CA ASP A 141 8.99 -10.02 5.64
C ASP A 141 7.92 -9.67 4.59
N ALA A 142 8.34 -9.06 3.47
CA ALA A 142 7.45 -8.77 2.36
C ALA A 142 6.84 -10.05 1.78
N LEU A 143 7.67 -11.09 1.55
CA LEU A 143 7.20 -12.37 1.04
C LEU A 143 6.18 -13.00 1.99
N ALA A 144 6.44 -12.98 3.29
CA ALA A 144 5.51 -13.51 4.29
C ALA A 144 4.16 -12.78 4.31
N GLN A 145 4.12 -11.46 4.08
CA GLN A 145 2.86 -10.73 3.96
C GLN A 145 2.14 -11.06 2.64
N LEU A 146 2.87 -11.15 1.53
CA LEU A 146 2.29 -11.51 0.22
C LEU A 146 1.70 -12.92 0.23
N GLU A 147 2.36 -13.88 0.87
CA GLU A 147 1.85 -15.24 1.04
C GLU A 147 0.53 -15.25 1.82
N LYS A 148 0.38 -14.40 2.85
CA LYS A 148 -0.89 -14.24 3.57
C LYS A 148 -1.98 -13.60 2.70
N VAL A 149 -1.61 -12.65 1.84
CA VAL A 149 -2.56 -12.08 0.87
C VAL A 149 -3.03 -13.16 -0.10
N ILE A 150 -2.09 -13.89 -0.73
CA ILE A 150 -2.39 -14.96 -1.70
C ILE A 150 -3.22 -16.09 -1.07
N ALA A 151 -2.95 -16.45 0.18
CA ALA A 151 -3.73 -17.45 0.89
C ALA A 151 -5.19 -17.03 1.12
N SER A 152 -5.45 -15.72 1.28
CA SER A 152 -6.79 -15.17 1.49
C SER A 152 -7.49 -14.78 0.19
N ASP A 153 -6.74 -14.31 -0.79
CA ASP A 153 -7.19 -13.93 -2.13
C ASP A 153 -6.21 -14.49 -3.18
N PRO A 154 -6.44 -15.73 -3.64
CA PRO A 154 -5.60 -16.36 -4.66
C PRO A 154 -5.65 -15.66 -6.03
N ASN A 155 -6.60 -14.75 -6.26
CA ASN A 155 -6.75 -14.05 -7.53
C ASN A 155 -6.04 -12.69 -7.54
N ASP A 156 -5.25 -12.38 -6.51
CA ASP A 156 -4.48 -11.16 -6.43
C ASP A 156 -3.24 -11.21 -7.33
N ALA A 157 -3.45 -10.79 -8.59
CA ALA A 157 -2.41 -10.78 -9.62
C ALA A 157 -1.16 -9.98 -9.22
N ARG A 158 -1.34 -8.88 -8.47
CA ARG A 158 -0.22 -8.04 -8.01
C ARG A 158 0.61 -8.77 -6.96
N SER A 159 -0.04 -9.44 -6.02
CA SER A 159 0.64 -10.18 -4.96
C SER A 159 1.43 -11.36 -5.53
N HIS A 160 0.86 -12.09 -6.49
CA HIS A 160 1.60 -13.09 -7.26
C HIS A 160 2.80 -12.49 -7.99
N TYR A 161 2.64 -11.36 -8.69
CA TYR A 161 3.75 -10.72 -9.39
C TYR A 161 4.89 -10.30 -8.45
N ASN A 162 4.57 -9.65 -7.33
CA ASN A 162 5.55 -9.21 -6.35
C ASN A 162 6.26 -10.38 -5.67
N ALA A 163 5.54 -11.45 -5.32
CA ALA A 163 6.12 -12.68 -4.77
C ALA A 163 7.06 -13.34 -5.77
N GLY A 164 6.69 -13.39 -7.06
CA GLY A 164 7.54 -13.90 -8.13
C GLY A 164 8.85 -13.12 -8.27
N LEU A 165 8.80 -11.78 -8.19
CA LEU A 165 10.00 -10.93 -8.21
C LEU A 165 10.93 -11.20 -7.01
N LEU A 166 10.36 -11.44 -5.83
CA LEU A 166 11.14 -11.82 -4.64
C LEU A 166 11.80 -13.19 -4.82
N CYS A 167 11.07 -14.18 -5.33
CA CYS A 167 11.62 -15.49 -5.64
C CYS A 167 12.77 -15.40 -6.66
N VAL A 168 12.67 -14.55 -7.69
CA VAL A 168 13.78 -14.25 -8.61
C VAL A 168 15.01 -13.73 -7.88
N ARG A 169 14.86 -12.78 -6.94
CA ARG A 169 15.99 -12.25 -6.15
C ARG A 169 16.67 -13.33 -5.32
N LYS A 170 15.88 -14.28 -4.81
CA LYS A 170 16.35 -15.44 -4.04
C LYS A 170 16.86 -16.60 -4.91
N LYS A 171 16.80 -16.47 -6.25
CA LYS A 171 17.11 -17.53 -7.22
C LYS A 171 16.25 -18.78 -7.05
N ASP A 172 15.06 -18.64 -6.47
CA ASP A 172 14.05 -19.70 -6.40
C ASP A 172 13.22 -19.69 -7.68
N TRP A 173 13.81 -20.22 -8.74
CA TRP A 173 13.26 -20.17 -10.09
C TRP A 173 11.93 -20.91 -10.21
N ALA A 174 11.77 -22.01 -9.47
CA ALA A 174 10.55 -22.81 -9.48
C ALA A 174 9.38 -22.01 -8.91
N ARG A 175 9.52 -21.42 -7.72
CA ARG A 175 8.47 -20.58 -7.15
C ARG A 175 8.25 -19.31 -7.95
N ALA A 176 9.32 -18.70 -8.47
CA ALA A 176 9.22 -17.53 -9.33
C ALA A 176 8.36 -17.80 -10.57
N ALA A 177 8.60 -18.93 -11.26
CA ALA A 177 7.83 -19.32 -12.44
C ALA A 177 6.37 -19.63 -12.12
N ALA A 178 6.09 -20.29 -10.99
CA ALA A 178 4.72 -20.55 -10.53
C ALA A 178 3.95 -19.25 -10.27
N HIS A 179 4.52 -18.35 -9.47
CA HIS A 179 3.91 -17.05 -9.19
C HIS A 179 3.75 -16.19 -10.45
N ALA A 180 4.74 -16.19 -11.35
CA ALA A 180 4.64 -15.44 -12.60
C ALA A 180 3.54 -15.97 -13.52
N SER A 181 3.42 -17.30 -13.63
CA SER A 181 2.37 -17.93 -14.43
C SER A 181 0.99 -17.50 -13.93
N GLU A 182 0.79 -17.50 -12.62
CA GLU A 182 -0.46 -17.08 -12.01
C GLU A 182 -0.74 -15.59 -12.20
N ALA A 183 0.25 -14.72 -11.95
CA ALA A 183 0.12 -13.29 -12.18
C ALA A 183 -0.32 -12.98 -13.62
N TYR A 184 0.29 -13.62 -14.62
CA TYR A 184 -0.07 -13.40 -16.03
C TYR A 184 -1.38 -14.06 -16.43
N ARG A 185 -1.72 -15.23 -15.86
CA ARG A 185 -3.05 -15.85 -16.03
C ARG A 185 -4.16 -14.92 -15.55
N LEU A 186 -3.92 -14.20 -14.45
CA LEU A 186 -4.81 -13.20 -13.88
C LEU A 186 -4.74 -11.83 -14.61
N GLY A 187 -3.97 -11.72 -15.69
CA GLY A 187 -3.91 -10.52 -16.53
C GLY A 187 -2.98 -9.42 -16.02
N PHE A 188 -2.00 -9.71 -15.15
CA PHE A 188 -1.04 -8.70 -14.71
C PHE A 188 -0.24 -8.15 -15.92
N PRO A 189 -0.20 -6.83 -16.15
CA PRO A 189 0.20 -6.28 -17.44
C PRO A 189 1.72 -6.12 -17.62
N LEU A 190 2.50 -6.15 -16.53
CA LEU A 190 3.92 -5.80 -16.59
C LEU A 190 4.77 -7.01 -16.98
N PRO A 191 5.53 -6.97 -18.10
CA PRO A 191 6.32 -8.12 -18.56
C PRO A 191 7.62 -8.33 -17.75
N GLY A 192 7.93 -7.44 -16.81
CA GLY A 192 9.23 -7.39 -16.14
C GLY A 192 9.64 -8.71 -15.47
N LEU A 193 8.70 -9.41 -14.82
CA LEU A 193 8.97 -10.71 -14.22
C LEU A 193 9.23 -11.81 -15.27
N ARG A 194 8.56 -11.76 -16.42
CA ARG A 194 8.76 -12.71 -17.54
C ARG A 194 10.16 -12.51 -18.11
N ASN A 195 10.56 -11.26 -18.32
CA ASN A 195 11.87 -10.91 -18.86
C ASN A 195 12.98 -11.38 -17.91
N LYS A 196 12.87 -11.07 -16.61
CA LYS A 196 13.84 -11.53 -15.59
C LYS A 196 14.02 -13.05 -15.56
N LEU A 197 12.93 -13.79 -15.71
CA LEU A 197 12.96 -15.25 -15.77
C LEU A 197 13.63 -15.75 -17.06
N ALA A 198 13.30 -15.17 -18.21
CA ALA A 198 13.93 -15.50 -19.48
C ALA A 198 15.44 -15.19 -19.49
N ASP A 199 15.84 -14.01 -19.01
CA ASP A 199 17.24 -13.58 -18.91
C ASP A 199 18.06 -14.51 -18.00
N ALA A 200 17.42 -15.13 -17.00
CA ALA A 200 18.02 -16.11 -16.10
C ALA A 200 18.02 -17.55 -16.65
N GLY A 201 17.55 -17.77 -17.89
CA GLY A 201 17.47 -19.12 -18.50
C GLY A 201 16.25 -19.94 -18.09
N HIS A 202 15.23 -19.31 -17.50
CA HIS A 202 13.99 -19.94 -17.04
C HIS A 202 12.74 -19.33 -17.71
N PRO A 203 12.66 -19.29 -19.05
CA PRO A 203 11.54 -18.63 -19.74
C PRO A 203 10.20 -19.28 -19.37
N LEU A 204 9.18 -18.45 -19.18
CA LEU A 204 7.82 -18.95 -19.00
C LEU A 204 7.30 -19.55 -20.31
N PRO A 205 6.49 -20.62 -20.23
CA PRO A 205 5.79 -21.12 -21.40
C PRO A 205 4.95 -20.02 -22.05
N ALA A 206 4.73 -20.14 -23.36
CA ALA A 206 3.83 -19.25 -24.07
C ALA A 206 2.43 -19.40 -23.46
N VAL A 207 1.94 -18.36 -22.78
CA VAL A 207 0.59 -18.34 -22.25
C VAL A 207 -0.29 -17.85 -23.39
N THR A 208 -1.15 -18.71 -23.93
CA THR A 208 -2.28 -18.28 -24.73
C THR A 208 -3.22 -17.54 -23.80
N VAL A 209 -3.14 -16.21 -23.78
CA VAL A 209 -4.13 -15.37 -23.10
C VAL A 209 -5.42 -15.59 -23.87
N LYS A 210 -6.36 -16.36 -23.30
CA LYS A 210 -7.74 -16.34 -23.82
C LYS A 210 -8.19 -14.88 -23.73
N PRO A 211 -8.69 -14.28 -24.82
CA PRO A 211 -9.27 -12.95 -24.77
C PRO A 211 -10.24 -12.93 -23.59
N LYS A 212 -10.13 -11.90 -22.75
CA LYS A 212 -11.15 -11.62 -21.75
C LYS A 212 -12.47 -11.57 -22.53
N GLU A 213 -13.40 -12.48 -22.24
CA GLU A 213 -14.75 -12.35 -22.80
C GLU A 213 -15.23 -10.98 -22.33
N ASP A 214 -15.48 -10.08 -23.29
CA ASP A 214 -15.92 -8.71 -23.05
C ASP A 214 -17.36 -8.74 -22.51
N GLY A 215 -17.52 -9.22 -21.29
CA GLY A 215 -18.69 -9.03 -20.47
C GLY A 215 -18.65 -7.61 -19.93
N GLU A 216 -19.37 -6.75 -20.64
CA GLU A 216 -19.60 -5.33 -20.35
C GLU A 216 -18.50 -4.41 -20.85
N ALA A 217 -18.63 -4.05 -22.14
CA ALA A 217 -18.00 -2.87 -22.71
C ALA A 217 -18.10 -1.72 -21.71
N ALA A 218 -16.95 -1.15 -21.36
CA ALA A 218 -16.88 0.11 -20.65
C ALA A 218 -17.80 1.10 -21.37
N ARG A 219 -18.96 1.38 -20.76
CA ARG A 219 -19.74 2.56 -21.13
C ARG A 219 -18.76 3.72 -21.07
N PRO A 220 -18.62 4.53 -22.13
CA PRO A 220 -17.83 5.73 -22.05
C PRO A 220 -18.28 6.49 -20.82
N LEU A 221 -17.33 6.84 -19.95
CA LEU A 221 -17.58 7.85 -18.92
C LEU A 221 -18.27 9.02 -19.62
N PRO A 222 -19.42 9.51 -19.14
CA PRO A 222 -20.02 10.68 -19.73
C PRO A 222 -18.95 11.78 -19.74
N ALA A 223 -18.68 12.33 -20.93
CA ALA A 223 -17.79 13.46 -21.07
C ALA A 223 -18.26 14.51 -20.06
N VAL A 224 -17.41 14.84 -19.09
CA VAL A 224 -17.61 16.02 -18.27
C VAL A 224 -17.56 17.17 -19.26
N ALA A 225 -18.73 17.68 -19.62
CA ALA A 225 -18.85 18.86 -20.43
C ALA A 225 -18.05 19.95 -19.72
N ALA A 226 -16.98 20.40 -20.35
CA ALA A 226 -16.28 21.60 -19.95
C ALA A 226 -17.32 22.72 -19.92
N LYS A 227 -17.61 23.25 -18.72
CA LYS A 227 -18.42 24.46 -18.60
C LYS A 227 -17.70 25.57 -19.39
N PRO A 228 -18.41 26.34 -20.22
CA PRO A 228 -17.82 27.51 -20.86
C PRO A 228 -17.28 28.48 -19.82
N LYS A 229 -16.08 29.02 -20.07
CA LYS A 229 -15.55 30.19 -19.37
C LYS A 229 -16.34 31.41 -19.84
N GLU A 230 -17.43 31.72 -19.17
CA GLU A 230 -18.03 33.04 -19.23
C GLU A 230 -18.81 33.26 -17.93
N GLU A 231 -18.15 33.94 -16.99
CA GLU A 231 -18.67 34.69 -15.83
C GLU A 231 -17.51 34.87 -14.84
N ALA A 232 -16.48 35.56 -15.33
CA ALA A 232 -15.43 36.16 -14.52
C ALA A 232 -15.41 37.67 -14.79
N GLU A 233 -16.58 38.30 -14.74
CA GLU A 233 -16.71 39.77 -14.78
C GLU A 233 -18.05 40.23 -14.16
N ALA A 234 -18.33 39.82 -12.93
CA ALA A 234 -19.43 40.38 -12.14
C ALA A 234 -19.15 40.26 -10.63
N ALA A 235 -17.98 40.73 -10.19
CA ALA A 235 -17.69 40.95 -8.77
C ALA A 235 -16.58 42.01 -8.61
N ARG A 236 -16.78 43.18 -9.23
CA ARG A 236 -16.17 44.44 -8.80
C ARG A 236 -17.32 45.39 -8.49
N GLY A 237 -17.66 45.50 -7.21
CA GLY A 237 -18.74 46.38 -6.76
C GLY A 237 -19.41 45.86 -5.50
N ALA A 238 -18.68 45.84 -4.39
CA ALA A 238 -19.30 45.88 -3.07
C ALA A 238 -18.30 46.55 -2.10
N GLU A 239 -18.74 47.71 -1.61
CA GLU A 239 -18.10 48.64 -0.69
C GLU A 239 -17.51 47.99 0.57
N ALA A 240 -16.40 48.58 1.02
CA ALA A 240 -15.85 48.37 2.35
C ALA A 240 -16.80 48.97 3.42
N PRO A 241 -17.02 48.29 4.57
CA PRO A 241 -17.70 48.91 5.70
C PRO A 241 -16.77 49.93 6.40
N PRO A 242 -17.32 51.04 6.92
CA PRO A 242 -16.52 52.05 7.60
C PRO A 242 -16.09 51.59 9.00
N ASP A 243 -14.90 52.06 9.38
CA ASP A 243 -14.35 52.04 10.73
C ASP A 243 -15.38 52.48 11.78
N LEU A 244 -15.46 51.73 12.88
CA LEU A 244 -15.95 52.25 14.15
C LEU A 244 -14.88 52.06 15.22
N GLN A 245 -14.27 53.19 15.55
CA GLN A 245 -13.55 53.46 16.79
C GLN A 245 -14.54 53.42 17.96
N GLU A 246 -14.28 52.56 18.95
CA GLU A 246 -13.93 52.88 20.36
C GLU A 246 -13.83 51.57 21.17
#